data_AF-A0A538MWJ4-F1
#
_entry.id   AF-A0A538MWJ4-F1
#
_cell.length_a   1.000
_cell.length_b   1.000
_cell.length_c   1.000
_cell.angle_alpha   90.00
_cell.angle_beta   90.00
_cell.angle_gamma   90.00
#
_symmetry.space_group_name_H-M   'P 1'
#
loop_
_entity.id
_entity.type
_entity.pdbx_description
1 polymer ?
#
loop_
_entity_poly.entity_id
_entity_poly.type
_entity_poly.pdbx_seq_one_letter_code
_entity_poly.pdbx_strand_id
1 'polypeptide(L)'
;MRKVRFAPSPTGSLHVGNALSAVANRAFGDWLLLRIDDTDPERNMPGGEDAIIADLAWLGVEWDEGPVRQSERAGRYAEAGRRLGDRFDGITLLREDGTATYHLASVVDDVDFGITHVLRGNDHRPNEQLHRRLAEALGATPPEYVHHGLILGDDGRKLSKRAPGATVASLHEQGIPAAAVRRYLEELGLPKHDVHYDLPRIRRLAIEAIAEMPDAELADAAGAPVGVVPVLRGARDLNEAGELARQVLEPEAAKLPPDARPTLERFKELRERASNGLDHEAARELVRELKAVGGDLKTLRLALTGRERGPELSAVLEALTKEEALRRADAAL
;
A
#
# COMPACT_ATOMS: atom_id res chain seq x y z
N MET A 1 11.11 27.40 6.34
CA MET A 1 11.14 25.98 5.95
C MET A 1 10.48 25.17 7.05
N ARG A 2 9.49 24.36 6.72
CA ARG A 2 8.78 23.46 7.64
C ARG A 2 9.59 22.17 7.80
N LYS A 3 10.37 22.09 8.88
CA LYS A 3 11.02 20.84 9.31
C LYS A 3 10.04 20.02 10.15
N VAL A 4 9.80 18.79 9.72
CA VAL A 4 8.93 17.80 10.39
C VAL A 4 9.70 16.51 10.64
N ARG A 5 9.09 15.57 11.36
CA ARG A 5 9.64 14.24 11.57
C ARG A 5 8.55 13.18 11.67
N PHE A 6 8.88 11.99 11.18
CA PHE A 6 8.16 10.77 11.47
C PHE A 6 8.99 9.94 12.46
N ALA A 7 8.40 9.64 13.62
CA ALA A 7 9.11 9.05 14.75
C ALA A 7 8.47 7.70 15.20
N PRO A 8 8.53 6.63 14.40
CA PRO A 8 7.96 5.34 14.75
C PRO A 8 8.83 4.55 15.73
N SER A 9 8.20 3.76 16.61
CA SER A 9 8.88 2.69 17.35
C SER A 9 8.97 1.42 16.51
N PRO A 10 10.11 0.67 16.54
CA PRO A 10 10.35 -0.49 15.68
C PRO A 10 9.60 -1.74 16.15
N THR A 11 8.27 -1.72 16.03
CA THR A 11 7.34 -2.77 16.48
C THR A 11 6.80 -3.63 15.34
N GLY A 12 7.62 -3.81 14.29
CA GLY A 12 7.24 -4.46 13.04
C GLY A 12 6.62 -3.49 12.02
N SER A 13 5.87 -4.03 11.06
CA SER A 13 5.22 -3.24 10.01
C SER A 13 4.33 -2.12 10.56
N LEU A 14 4.33 -0.99 9.85
CA LEU A 14 3.54 0.19 10.16
C LEU A 14 2.05 -0.16 10.17
N HIS A 15 1.40 0.16 11.28
CA HIS A 15 -0.05 0.24 11.32
C HIS A 15 -0.54 1.39 10.41
N VAL A 16 -1.72 1.26 9.78
CA VAL A 16 -2.28 2.28 8.86
C VAL A 16 -2.33 3.67 9.51
N GLY A 17 -2.62 3.77 10.81
CA GLY A 17 -2.57 5.04 11.55
C GLY A 17 -1.16 5.68 11.65
N ASN A 18 -0.10 4.86 11.71
CA ASN A 18 1.28 5.35 11.67
C ASN A 18 1.66 5.72 10.22
N ALA A 19 1.21 4.94 9.23
CA ALA A 19 1.39 5.26 7.82
C ALA A 19 0.71 6.60 7.46
N LEU A 20 -0.47 6.89 8.02
CA LEU A 20 -1.12 8.21 7.91
C LEU A 20 -0.21 9.33 8.42
N SER A 21 0.38 9.15 9.62
CA SER A 21 1.34 10.12 10.16
C SER A 21 2.52 10.32 9.21
N ALA A 22 3.09 9.25 8.65
CA ALA A 22 4.23 9.31 7.76
C ALA A 22 3.91 10.09 6.47
N VAL A 23 2.82 9.72 5.78
CA VAL A 23 2.35 10.37 4.55
C VAL A 23 2.01 11.84 4.80
N ALA A 24 1.30 12.14 5.90
CA ALA A 24 0.92 13.50 6.23
C ALA A 24 2.14 14.38 6.56
N ASN A 25 3.14 13.86 7.27
CA ASN A 25 4.39 14.60 7.51
C ASN A 25 5.12 14.89 6.20
N ARG A 26 5.30 13.90 5.31
CA ARG A 26 5.96 14.10 4.01
C ARG A 26 5.23 15.11 3.12
N ALA A 27 3.89 15.09 3.11
CA ALA A 27 3.08 16.02 2.33
C ALA A 27 3.11 17.45 2.89
N PHE A 28 3.21 17.60 4.21
CA PHE A 28 3.21 18.90 4.87
C PHE A 28 4.60 19.56 4.93
N GLY A 29 5.64 18.76 5.16
CA GLY A 29 7.00 19.23 5.41
C GLY A 29 7.76 19.60 4.15
N ASP A 30 8.54 20.68 4.24
CA ASP A 30 9.56 20.99 3.24
C ASP A 30 10.79 20.08 3.44
N TRP A 31 10.95 19.53 4.65
CA TRP A 31 12.04 18.66 5.06
C TRP A 31 11.56 17.67 6.14
N LEU A 32 11.86 16.39 5.98
CA LEU A 32 11.42 15.29 6.84
C LEU A 32 12.60 14.53 7.46
N LEU A 33 12.61 14.42 8.79
CA LEU A 33 13.47 13.48 9.52
C LEU A 33 12.75 12.15 9.73
N LEU A 34 13.43 11.04 9.45
CA LEU A 34 13.05 9.71 9.96
C LEU A 34 13.83 9.43 11.26
N ARG A 35 13.10 9.29 12.37
CA ARG A 35 13.67 8.98 13.69
C ARG A 35 13.11 7.66 14.23
N ILE A 36 13.96 6.73 14.61
CA ILE A 36 13.55 5.44 15.18
C ILE A 36 13.52 5.59 16.70
N ASP A 37 12.31 5.55 17.28
CA ASP A 37 12.08 5.68 18.72
C ASP A 37 12.25 4.30 19.41
N ASP A 38 13.51 3.84 19.49
CA ASP A 38 13.94 2.52 19.97
C ASP A 38 14.45 2.50 21.44
N THR A 39 14.13 3.53 22.21
CA THR A 39 14.52 3.71 23.63
C THR A 39 13.94 2.67 24.60
N ASP A 40 13.01 1.84 24.17
CA ASP A 40 12.40 0.75 24.94
C ASP A 40 12.67 -0.60 24.27
N PRO A 41 13.84 -1.23 24.54
CA PRO A 41 14.28 -2.45 23.84
C PRO A 41 13.31 -3.62 23.98
N GLU A 42 12.55 -3.69 25.07
CA GLU A 42 11.58 -4.78 25.31
C GLU A 42 10.40 -4.73 24.34
N ARG A 43 10.08 -3.55 23.81
CA ARG A 43 8.99 -3.35 22.85
C ARG A 43 9.45 -3.48 21.40
N ASN A 44 10.75 -3.45 21.16
CA ASN A 44 11.32 -3.53 19.82
C ASN A 44 11.21 -4.97 19.29
N MET A 45 10.86 -5.10 18.02
CA MET A 45 10.85 -6.38 17.33
C MET A 45 12.14 -6.54 16.50
N PRO A 46 12.75 -7.75 16.46
CA PRO A 46 13.81 -8.04 15.50
C PRO A 46 13.35 -7.72 14.07
N GLY A 47 14.17 -6.99 13.32
CA GLY A 47 13.82 -6.52 11.97
C GLY A 47 12.72 -5.45 11.92
N GLY A 48 12.29 -4.89 13.06
CA GLY A 48 11.23 -3.89 13.13
C GLY A 48 11.58 -2.58 12.44
N GLU A 49 12.84 -2.16 12.49
CA GLU A 49 13.33 -0.99 11.75
C GLU A 49 13.31 -1.25 10.24
N ASP A 50 13.84 -2.40 9.80
CA ASP A 50 13.86 -2.78 8.38
C ASP A 50 12.44 -2.85 7.80
N ALA A 51 11.48 -3.37 8.58
CA ALA A 51 10.07 -3.40 8.20
C ALA A 51 9.48 -1.99 8.02
N ILE A 52 9.82 -1.04 8.90
CA ILE A 52 9.39 0.36 8.77
C ILE A 52 9.97 0.97 7.49
N ILE A 53 11.27 0.78 7.25
CA ILE A 53 11.95 1.31 6.07
C ILE A 53 11.34 0.74 4.79
N ALA A 54 11.09 -0.57 4.76
CA ALA A 54 10.44 -1.24 3.63
C ALA A 54 9.02 -0.71 3.39
N ASP A 55 8.22 -0.53 4.45
CA ASP A 55 6.86 0.01 4.34
C ASP A 55 6.85 1.45 3.82
N LEU A 56 7.77 2.30 4.30
CA LEU A 56 7.90 3.69 3.84
C LEU A 56 8.34 3.75 2.37
N ALA A 57 9.34 2.94 1.99
CA ALA A 57 9.81 2.85 0.61
C ALA A 57 8.70 2.36 -0.33
N TRP A 58 7.95 1.34 0.08
CA TRP A 58 6.80 0.83 -0.66
C TRP A 58 5.72 1.89 -0.86
N LEU A 59 5.41 2.68 0.18
CA LEU A 59 4.49 3.83 0.08
C LEU A 59 5.06 5.03 -0.68
N GLY A 60 6.35 5.02 -1.07
CA GLY A 60 7.04 6.14 -1.68
C GLY A 60 7.20 7.35 -0.75
N VAL A 61 7.32 7.12 0.55
CA VAL A 61 7.55 8.16 1.57
C VAL A 61 9.05 8.33 1.78
N GLU A 62 9.63 9.34 1.12
CA GLU A 62 11.05 9.67 1.24
C GLU A 62 11.32 10.65 2.40
N TRP A 63 12.48 10.53 3.05
CA TRP A 63 12.93 11.44 4.09
C TRP A 63 14.28 12.08 3.70
N ASP A 64 14.54 13.25 4.28
CA ASP A 64 15.70 14.07 3.96
C ASP A 64 16.88 13.80 4.89
N GLU A 65 16.63 13.38 6.13
CA GLU A 65 17.66 12.98 7.10
C GLU A 65 17.20 11.76 7.89
N GLY A 66 18.17 10.91 8.26
CA GLY A 66 17.95 9.66 8.99
C GLY A 66 18.04 8.41 8.10
N PRO A 67 17.76 7.22 8.65
CA PRO A 67 17.21 7.00 10.00
C PRO A 67 18.20 7.38 11.11
N VAL A 68 17.72 8.15 12.09
CA VAL A 68 18.44 8.42 13.35
C VAL A 68 17.82 7.57 14.44
N ARG A 69 18.64 6.84 15.21
CA ARG A 69 18.17 5.99 16.31
C ARG A 69 18.31 6.71 17.64
N GLN A 70 17.29 6.61 18.49
CA GLN A 70 17.37 7.23 19.81
C GLN A 70 18.33 6.49 20.74
N SER A 71 18.46 5.17 20.60
CA SER A 71 19.42 4.36 21.35
C SER A 71 20.87 4.86 21.21
N GLU A 72 21.23 5.36 20.03
CA GLU A 72 22.55 5.94 19.72
C GLU A 72 22.76 7.34 20.36
N ARG A 73 21.71 7.93 20.94
CA ARG A 73 21.69 9.30 21.46
C ARG A 73 21.55 9.36 22.99
N ALA A 74 21.68 8.23 23.68
CA ALA A 74 21.55 8.12 25.13
C ALA A 74 22.40 9.14 25.91
N GLY A 75 23.66 9.36 25.49
CA GLY A 75 24.55 10.34 26.14
C GLY A 75 24.02 11.78 26.07
N ARG A 76 23.46 12.16 24.91
CA ARG A 76 22.86 13.48 24.68
C ARG A 76 21.63 13.69 25.55
N TYR A 77 20.80 12.66 25.72
CA TYR A 77 19.64 12.73 26.60
C TYR A 77 20.05 12.84 28.07
N ALA A 78 21.05 12.07 28.51
CA ALA A 78 21.54 12.14 29.89
C ALA A 78 22.11 13.55 30.20
N GLU A 79 22.79 14.19 29.24
CA GLU A 79 23.25 15.56 29.37
C GLU A 79 22.09 16.55 29.52
N ALA A 80 21.09 16.48 28.64
CA ALA A 80 19.91 17.34 28.71
C ALA A 80 19.12 17.14 30.01
N GLY A 81 18.90 15.88 30.41
CA GLY A 81 18.22 15.52 31.64
C GLY A 81 18.94 16.05 32.87
N ARG A 82 20.27 15.89 32.97
CA ARG A 82 21.05 16.47 34.09
C ARG A 82 20.94 17.99 34.18
N ARG A 83 20.83 18.69 33.04
CA ARG A 83 20.64 20.16 33.01
C ARG A 83 19.25 20.57 33.51
N LEU A 84 18.21 19.79 33.22
CA LEU A 84 16.83 20.05 33.64
C LEU A 84 16.51 19.50 35.04
N GLY A 85 17.29 18.52 35.51
CA GLY A 85 16.98 17.66 36.64
C GLY A 85 16.28 16.35 36.21
N ASP A 86 16.32 15.33 37.07
CA ASP A 86 15.74 14.00 36.77
C ASP A 86 14.21 14.03 36.63
N ARG A 87 13.56 15.09 37.14
CA ARG A 87 12.12 15.31 37.03
C ARG A 87 11.82 16.74 36.58
N PHE A 88 10.75 16.89 35.82
CA PHE A 88 10.23 18.17 35.35
C PHE A 88 8.71 18.17 35.47
N ASP A 89 8.16 19.14 36.19
CA ASP A 89 6.73 19.23 36.51
C ASP A 89 6.13 17.96 37.09
N GLY A 90 6.88 17.28 37.96
CA GLY A 90 6.47 16.02 38.57
C GLY A 90 6.52 14.80 37.63
N ILE A 91 6.99 14.95 36.39
CA ILE A 91 7.21 13.85 35.45
C ILE A 91 8.69 13.46 35.43
N THR A 92 8.96 12.16 35.41
CA THR A 92 10.32 11.62 35.30
C THR A 92 10.87 11.84 33.90
N LEU A 93 12.06 12.43 33.81
CA LEU A 93 12.80 12.65 32.55
C LEU A 93 13.90 11.59 32.36
N LEU A 94 14.59 11.22 33.42
CA LEU A 94 15.57 10.14 33.47
C LEU A 94 15.09 9.07 34.44
N ARG A 95 15.09 7.80 34.02
CA ARG A 95 14.80 6.64 34.88
C ARG A 95 15.97 6.42 35.86
N GLU A 96 15.75 5.56 36.86
CA GLU A 96 16.77 5.23 37.87
C GLU A 96 18.06 4.65 37.28
N ASP A 97 17.96 3.94 36.15
CA ASP A 97 19.09 3.40 35.39
C ASP A 97 19.79 4.45 34.49
N GLY A 98 19.34 5.71 34.53
CA GLY A 98 19.86 6.82 33.73
C GLY A 98 19.31 6.89 32.30
N THR A 99 18.44 5.96 31.88
CA THR A 99 17.83 6.00 30.54
C THR A 99 16.77 7.10 30.45
N ALA A 100 16.69 7.76 29.29
CA ALA A 100 15.73 8.82 29.05
C ALA A 100 14.32 8.28 28.85
N THR A 101 13.33 8.98 29.41
CA THR A 101 11.92 8.72 29.10
C THR A 101 11.58 9.25 27.70
N TYR A 102 10.47 8.76 27.15
CA TYR A 102 9.93 9.26 25.87
C TYR A 102 9.79 10.79 25.86
N HIS A 103 9.37 11.41 26.98
CA HIS A 103 9.19 12.85 27.04
C HIS A 103 10.51 13.62 26.85
N LEU A 104 11.57 13.19 27.52
CA LEU A 104 12.87 13.82 27.38
C LEU A 104 13.46 13.57 25.99
N ALA A 105 13.53 12.31 25.56
CA ALA A 105 14.16 11.94 24.30
C ALA A 105 13.49 12.62 23.10
N SER A 106 12.15 12.59 23.05
CA SER A 106 11.38 13.17 21.94
C SER A 106 11.59 14.69 21.83
N VAL A 107 11.59 15.42 22.96
CA VAL A 107 11.77 16.88 22.95
C VAL A 107 13.22 17.27 22.66
N VAL A 108 14.21 16.58 23.25
CA VAL A 108 15.63 16.85 22.98
C VAL A 108 15.93 16.69 21.50
N ASP A 109 15.41 15.65 20.87
CA ASP A 109 15.60 15.45 19.43
C ASP A 109 14.85 16.50 18.61
N ASP A 110 13.61 16.83 18.96
CA ASP A 110 12.88 17.87 18.26
C ASP A 110 13.63 19.22 18.31
N VAL A 111 14.28 19.54 19.44
CA VAL A 111 15.12 20.73 19.61
C VAL A 111 16.42 20.61 18.79
N ASP A 112 17.17 19.52 18.95
CA ASP A 112 18.48 19.34 18.30
C ASP A 112 18.38 19.32 16.78
N PHE A 113 17.33 18.72 16.23
CA PHE A 113 17.09 18.69 14.78
C PHE A 113 16.34 19.92 14.27
N GLY A 114 15.99 20.87 15.15
CA GLY A 114 15.28 22.10 14.77
C GLY A 114 13.91 21.82 14.14
N ILE A 115 13.19 20.83 14.66
CA ILE A 115 11.84 20.50 14.22
C ILE A 115 10.95 21.70 14.48
N THR A 116 10.20 22.10 13.45
CA THR A 116 9.30 23.27 13.50
C THR A 116 7.84 22.87 13.67
N HIS A 117 7.47 21.68 13.21
CA HIS A 117 6.10 21.19 13.24
C HIS A 117 6.07 19.71 13.62
N VAL A 118 5.15 19.37 14.52
CA VAL A 118 4.94 18.04 15.06
C VAL A 118 3.56 17.54 14.66
N LEU A 119 3.50 16.72 13.61
CA LEU A 119 2.25 16.09 13.16
C LEU A 119 2.21 14.66 13.69
N ARG A 120 1.25 14.36 14.58
CA ARG A 120 1.09 13.02 15.20
C ARG A 120 -0.35 12.74 15.61
N GLY A 121 -0.64 11.50 16.02
CA GLY A 121 -1.96 11.10 16.49
C GLY A 121 -2.42 11.83 17.75
N ASN A 122 -3.75 11.99 17.87
CA ASN A 122 -4.41 12.67 18.98
C ASN A 122 -4.23 11.99 20.36
N ASP A 123 -3.78 10.74 20.39
CA ASP A 123 -3.36 10.05 21.61
C ASP A 123 -2.15 10.71 22.29
N HIS A 124 -1.37 11.52 21.55
CA HIS A 124 -0.28 12.30 22.12
C HIS A 124 -0.67 13.73 22.54
N ARG A 125 -1.93 14.15 22.37
CA ARG A 125 -2.39 15.49 22.78
C ARG A 125 -2.13 15.81 24.26
N PRO A 126 -2.37 14.90 25.23
CA PRO A 126 -2.09 15.18 26.64
C PRO A 126 -0.64 15.56 26.93
N ASN A 127 0.31 15.14 26.07
CA ASN A 127 1.74 15.39 26.26
C ASN A 127 2.19 16.77 25.77
N GLU A 128 1.37 17.49 25.00
CA GLU A 128 1.77 18.71 24.31
C GLU A 128 2.26 19.80 25.26
N GLN A 129 1.49 20.12 26.31
CA GLN A 129 1.85 21.20 27.24
C GLN A 129 3.17 20.91 27.97
N LEU A 130 3.42 19.64 28.31
CA LEU A 130 4.69 19.21 28.88
C LEU A 130 5.83 19.37 27.87
N HIS A 131 5.63 18.91 26.63
CA HIS A 131 6.64 18.99 25.57
C HIS A 131 6.99 20.43 25.19
N ARG A 132 6.01 21.34 25.14
CA ARG A 132 6.25 22.78 24.94
C ARG A 132 7.14 23.37 26.04
N ARG A 133 6.79 23.15 27.31
CA ARG A 133 7.56 23.67 28.44
C ARG A 133 8.96 23.06 28.55
N LEU A 134 9.12 21.79 28.19
CA LEU A 134 10.44 21.16 28.11
C LEU A 134 11.31 21.81 27.02
N ALA A 135 10.75 22.11 25.85
CA ALA A 135 11.50 22.81 24.79
C ALA A 135 11.92 24.22 25.24
N GLU A 136 11.02 24.96 25.89
CA GLU A 136 11.32 26.27 26.49
C GLU A 136 12.44 26.18 27.55
N ALA A 137 12.38 25.18 28.44
CA ALA A 137 13.38 24.96 29.47
C ALA A 137 14.76 24.57 28.89
N LEU A 138 14.79 23.95 27.72
CA LEU A 138 16.01 23.69 26.95
C LEU A 138 16.51 24.95 26.21
N GLY A 139 15.75 26.05 26.22
CA GLY A 139 16.10 27.33 25.59
C GLY A 139 15.70 27.41 24.11
N ALA A 140 14.76 26.57 23.66
CA ALA A 140 14.28 26.54 22.28
C ALA A 140 12.84 27.07 22.15
N THR A 141 12.48 27.53 20.97
CA THR A 141 11.08 27.80 20.62
C THR A 141 10.37 26.46 20.38
N PRO A 142 9.25 26.16 21.08
CA PRO A 142 8.51 24.94 20.83
C PRO A 142 8.02 24.84 19.38
N PRO A 143 7.99 23.64 18.78
CA PRO A 143 7.36 23.46 17.48
C PRO A 143 5.85 23.67 17.56
N GLU A 144 5.22 23.88 16.42
CA GLU A 144 3.77 23.83 16.30
C GLU A 144 3.28 22.39 16.32
N TYR A 145 2.34 22.08 17.20
CA TYR A 145 1.79 20.73 17.35
C TYR A 145 0.46 20.62 16.60
N VAL A 146 0.39 19.64 15.71
CA VAL A 146 -0.82 19.28 14.97
C VAL A 146 -1.17 17.83 15.30
N HIS A 147 -2.32 17.66 15.95
CA HIS A 147 -2.79 16.34 16.35
C HIS A 147 -3.95 15.92 15.45
N HIS A 148 -3.75 14.89 14.65
CA HIS A 148 -4.80 14.34 13.79
C HIS A 148 -5.58 13.24 14.50
N GLY A 149 -6.84 13.07 14.09
CA GLY A 149 -7.71 11.99 14.54
C GLY A 149 -7.11 10.61 14.31
N LEU A 150 -7.48 9.68 15.18
CA LEU A 150 -7.09 8.29 15.09
C LEU A 150 -7.92 7.56 14.04
N ILE A 151 -7.37 6.47 13.52
CA ILE A 151 -8.11 5.52 12.70
C ILE A 151 -8.78 4.49 13.62
N LEU A 152 -10.09 4.41 13.55
CA LEU A 152 -10.93 3.52 14.34
C LEU A 152 -11.33 2.29 13.53
N GLY A 153 -11.54 1.17 14.22
CA GLY A 153 -12.22 0.01 13.64
C GLY A 153 -13.73 0.21 13.58
N ASP A 154 -14.44 -0.81 13.10
CA ASP A 154 -15.92 -0.81 13.00
C ASP A 154 -16.60 -0.71 14.37
N ASP A 155 -15.90 -1.09 15.43
CA ASP A 155 -16.39 -1.04 16.82
C ASP A 155 -16.20 0.34 17.48
N GLY A 156 -15.72 1.34 16.74
CA GLY A 156 -15.46 2.69 17.24
C GLY A 156 -14.27 2.81 18.18
N ARG A 157 -13.49 1.73 18.37
CA ARG A 157 -12.24 1.76 19.13
C ARG A 157 -11.05 1.93 18.19
N LYS A 158 -9.89 2.27 18.74
CA LYS A 158 -8.63 2.37 17.97
C LYS A 158 -8.43 1.08 17.18
N LEU A 159 -8.16 1.22 15.87
CA LEU A 159 -8.02 0.09 14.97
C LEU A 159 -6.98 -0.91 15.51
N SER A 160 -7.40 -2.17 15.59
CA SER A 160 -6.57 -3.27 16.06
C SER A 160 -5.55 -3.66 14.99
N LYS A 161 -4.29 -3.92 15.37
CA LYS A 161 -3.28 -4.50 14.46
C LYS A 161 -3.71 -5.84 13.83
N ARG A 162 -4.70 -6.53 14.42
CA ARG A 162 -5.25 -7.81 13.92
C ARG A 162 -6.40 -7.63 12.93
N ALA A 163 -6.89 -6.41 12.73
CA ALA A 163 -7.94 -6.17 11.76
C ALA A 163 -7.40 -6.38 10.33
N PRO A 164 -8.24 -6.82 9.37
CA PRO A 164 -7.80 -7.02 7.99
C PRO A 164 -7.23 -5.75 7.37
N GLY A 165 -6.02 -5.82 6.80
CA GLY A 165 -5.37 -4.65 6.19
C GLY A 165 -4.91 -3.58 7.19
N ALA A 166 -4.84 -3.87 8.49
CA ALA A 166 -4.48 -2.87 9.50
C ALA A 166 -3.00 -2.46 9.49
N THR A 167 -2.14 -3.20 8.78
CA THR A 167 -0.73 -2.83 8.57
C THR A 167 -0.41 -2.70 7.08
N VAL A 168 0.63 -1.93 6.77
CA VAL A 168 1.12 -1.75 5.39
C VAL A 168 1.50 -3.08 4.77
N ALA A 169 2.27 -3.92 5.48
CA ALA A 169 2.61 -5.27 5.02
C ALA A 169 1.37 -6.12 4.70
N SER A 170 0.33 -6.08 5.54
CA SER A 170 -0.89 -6.87 5.30
C SER A 170 -1.70 -6.39 4.08
N LEU A 171 -1.59 -5.11 3.72
CA LEU A 171 -2.20 -4.58 2.49
C LEU A 171 -1.38 -4.99 1.27
N HIS A 172 -0.06 -4.91 1.38
CA HIS A 172 0.86 -5.36 0.34
C HIS A 172 0.70 -6.85 0.03
N GLU A 173 0.63 -7.72 1.06
CA GLU A 173 0.39 -9.16 0.92
C GLU A 173 -0.97 -9.48 0.26
N GLN A 174 -1.97 -8.60 0.43
CA GLN A 174 -3.26 -8.69 -0.26
C GLN A 174 -3.20 -8.26 -1.73
N GLY A 175 -2.03 -7.86 -2.25
CA GLY A 175 -1.85 -7.39 -3.62
C GLY A 175 -2.39 -5.98 -3.86
N ILE A 176 -2.68 -5.21 -2.80
CA ILE A 176 -3.14 -3.82 -2.96
C ILE A 176 -1.95 -2.98 -3.46
N PRO A 177 -2.08 -2.22 -4.57
CA PRO A 177 -1.00 -1.35 -5.02
C PRO A 177 -0.66 -0.26 -4.00
N ALA A 178 0.62 0.08 -3.86
CA ALA A 178 1.07 1.15 -2.98
C ALA A 178 0.37 2.50 -3.26
N ALA A 179 0.16 2.82 -4.54
CA ALA A 179 -0.54 4.03 -4.98
C ALA A 179 -1.96 4.13 -4.40
N ALA A 180 -2.67 3.01 -4.26
CA ALA A 180 -4.01 2.98 -3.69
C ALA A 180 -4.00 3.27 -2.18
N VAL A 181 -3.07 2.65 -1.44
CA VAL A 181 -2.88 2.92 -0.01
C VAL A 181 -2.46 4.36 0.21
N ARG A 182 -1.51 4.86 -0.59
CA ARG A 182 -1.04 6.24 -0.53
C ARG A 182 -2.17 7.24 -0.80
N ARG A 183 -2.94 7.06 -1.88
CA ARG A 183 -4.10 7.93 -2.20
C ARG A 183 -5.12 7.93 -1.06
N TYR A 184 -5.41 6.77 -0.45
CA TYR A 184 -6.30 6.71 0.72
C TYR A 184 -5.78 7.54 1.89
N LEU A 185 -4.50 7.42 2.23
CA LEU A 185 -3.88 8.18 3.33
C LEU A 185 -3.82 9.69 3.02
N GLU A 186 -3.58 10.07 1.77
CA GLU A 186 -3.63 11.45 1.29
C GLU A 186 -5.05 12.04 1.32
N GLU A 187 -6.08 11.24 0.97
CA GLU A 187 -7.50 11.61 1.08
C GLU A 187 -7.90 11.90 2.55
N LEU A 188 -7.38 11.12 3.50
CA LEU A 188 -7.59 11.36 4.92
C LEU A 188 -6.86 12.63 5.38
N GLY A 189 -5.61 12.82 4.93
CA GLY A 189 -4.77 13.97 5.27
C GLY A 189 -4.52 14.10 6.78
N LEU A 190 -4.94 15.22 7.36
CA LEU A 190 -4.86 15.49 8.81
C LEU A 190 -6.28 15.64 9.36
N PRO A 191 -7.03 14.55 9.54
CA PRO A 191 -8.41 14.63 9.96
C PRO A 191 -8.51 15.28 11.35
N LYS A 192 -9.44 16.23 11.53
CA LYS A 192 -9.64 16.92 12.82
C LYS A 192 -10.25 16.03 13.90
N HIS A 193 -11.00 15.01 13.49
CA HIS A 193 -11.68 14.05 14.33
C HIS A 193 -11.28 12.64 13.92
N ASP A 194 -11.48 11.69 14.81
CA ASP A 194 -11.24 10.28 14.50
C ASP A 194 -12.07 9.84 13.29
N VAL A 195 -11.48 8.96 12.48
CA VAL A 195 -12.08 8.46 11.24
C VAL A 195 -12.17 6.94 11.28
N HIS A 196 -13.21 6.38 10.67
CA HIS A 196 -13.31 4.93 10.54
C HIS A 196 -12.41 4.44 9.41
N TYR A 197 -11.80 3.28 9.64
CA TYR A 197 -11.02 2.57 8.65
C TYR A 197 -11.92 2.07 7.51
N ASP A 198 -11.65 2.49 6.28
CA ASP A 198 -12.44 2.11 5.10
C ASP A 198 -11.61 1.22 4.14
N LEU A 199 -11.44 -0.05 4.52
CA LEU A 199 -10.84 -1.06 3.63
C LEU A 199 -11.60 -1.18 2.28
N PRO A 200 -12.94 -1.12 2.24
CA PRO A 200 -13.66 -1.04 0.96
C PRO A 200 -13.21 0.13 0.06
N ARG A 201 -12.91 1.31 0.61
CA ARG A 201 -12.35 2.43 -0.16
C ARG A 201 -10.96 2.10 -0.70
N ILE A 202 -10.08 1.54 0.13
CA ILE A 202 -8.73 1.12 -0.32
C ILE A 202 -8.83 0.13 -1.49
N ARG A 203 -9.76 -0.84 -1.42
CA ARG A 203 -9.99 -1.80 -2.52
C ARG A 203 -10.53 -1.16 -3.79
N ARG A 204 -11.40 -0.15 -3.70
CA ARG A 204 -11.83 0.62 -4.87
C ARG A 204 -10.65 1.38 -5.49
N LEU A 205 -9.83 2.00 -4.65
CA LEU A 205 -8.61 2.69 -5.09
C LEU A 205 -7.58 1.72 -5.70
N ALA A 206 -7.56 0.44 -5.29
CA ALA A 206 -6.71 -0.58 -5.89
C ALA A 206 -7.08 -0.84 -7.36
N ILE A 207 -8.38 -0.96 -7.65
CA ILE A 207 -8.89 -1.11 -9.02
C ILE A 207 -8.52 0.12 -9.86
N GLU A 208 -8.73 1.32 -9.32
CA GLU A 208 -8.36 2.58 -9.99
C GLU A 208 -6.85 2.63 -10.27
N ALA A 209 -6.02 2.28 -9.29
CA ALA A 209 -4.56 2.25 -9.42
C ALA A 209 -4.10 1.23 -10.48
N ILE A 210 -4.69 0.02 -10.51
CA ILE A 210 -4.41 -0.99 -11.53
C ILE A 210 -4.85 -0.51 -12.91
N ALA A 211 -5.95 0.23 -13.03
CA ALA A 211 -6.40 0.76 -14.32
C ALA A 211 -5.47 1.87 -14.86
N GLU A 212 -4.88 2.69 -13.97
CA GLU A 212 -3.99 3.81 -14.31
C GLU A 212 -2.51 3.40 -14.43
N MET A 213 -2.11 2.24 -13.89
CA MET A 213 -0.72 1.77 -13.86
C MET A 213 -0.12 1.64 -15.27
N PRO A 214 1.15 2.01 -15.52
CA PRO A 214 1.79 1.76 -16.81
C PRO A 214 1.82 0.26 -17.18
N ASP A 215 1.62 -0.07 -18.46
CA ASP A 215 1.55 -1.46 -18.94
C ASP A 215 2.76 -2.31 -18.50
N ALA A 216 3.97 -1.76 -18.63
CA ALA A 216 5.20 -2.46 -18.24
C ALA A 216 5.28 -2.76 -16.74
N GLU A 217 4.82 -1.82 -15.91
CA GLU A 217 4.78 -1.98 -14.45
C GLU A 217 3.73 -3.02 -14.03
N LEU A 218 2.54 -2.97 -14.63
CA LEU A 218 1.48 -3.93 -14.34
C LEU A 218 1.85 -5.35 -14.78
N ALA A 219 2.52 -5.47 -15.93
CA ALA A 219 3.03 -6.74 -16.42
C ALA A 219 4.07 -7.35 -15.47
N ASP A 220 5.04 -6.54 -15.02
CA ASP A 220 6.07 -6.96 -14.06
C ASP A 220 5.46 -7.38 -12.71
N ALA A 221 4.55 -6.55 -12.17
CA ALA A 221 3.86 -6.83 -10.92
C ALA A 221 3.04 -8.13 -10.95
N ALA A 222 2.46 -8.47 -12.11
CA ALA A 222 1.72 -9.72 -12.31
C ALA A 222 2.60 -10.92 -12.69
N GLY A 223 3.91 -10.72 -12.91
CA GLY A 223 4.82 -11.75 -13.42
C GLY A 223 4.47 -12.21 -14.84
N ALA A 224 4.02 -11.29 -15.69
CA ALA A 224 3.46 -11.57 -17.02
C ALA A 224 4.16 -10.75 -18.12
N PRO A 225 4.12 -11.18 -19.39
CA PRO A 225 4.56 -10.35 -20.50
C PRO A 225 3.56 -9.23 -20.79
N VAL A 226 4.06 -8.11 -21.33
CA VAL A 226 3.25 -6.90 -21.64
C VAL A 226 2.03 -7.20 -22.51
N GLY A 227 2.11 -8.17 -23.44
CA GLY A 227 0.98 -8.56 -24.28
C GLY A 227 -0.24 -9.07 -23.51
N VAL A 228 -0.09 -9.49 -22.25
CA VAL A 228 -1.20 -9.99 -21.41
C VAL A 228 -1.87 -8.86 -20.61
N VAL A 229 -1.33 -7.64 -20.60
CA VAL A 229 -1.87 -6.50 -19.85
C VAL A 229 -3.38 -6.27 -20.03
N PRO A 230 -3.98 -6.38 -21.24
CA PRO A 230 -5.43 -6.21 -21.40
C PRO A 230 -6.27 -7.08 -20.45
N VAL A 231 -5.79 -8.29 -20.14
CA VAL A 231 -6.42 -9.24 -19.21
C VAL A 231 -6.28 -8.78 -17.76
N LEU A 232 -5.13 -8.19 -17.42
CA LEU A 232 -4.79 -7.76 -16.05
C LEU A 232 -5.62 -6.56 -15.60
N ARG A 233 -6.06 -5.69 -16.53
CA ARG A 233 -6.85 -4.49 -16.24
C ARG A 233 -8.21 -4.77 -15.59
N GLY A 234 -8.69 -6.02 -15.63
CA GLY A 234 -9.91 -6.45 -14.95
C GLY A 234 -9.71 -6.87 -13.49
N ALA A 235 -8.48 -6.87 -12.97
CA ALA A 235 -8.17 -7.35 -11.63
C ALA A 235 -8.55 -6.33 -10.53
N ARG A 236 -8.90 -6.85 -9.35
CA ARG A 236 -9.20 -6.06 -8.15
C ARG A 236 -7.96 -5.75 -7.32
N ASP A 237 -6.95 -6.59 -7.43
CA ASP A 237 -5.65 -6.49 -6.78
C ASP A 237 -4.58 -7.18 -7.65
N LEU A 238 -3.31 -6.97 -7.32
CA LEU A 238 -2.17 -7.50 -8.08
C LEU A 238 -2.05 -9.03 -7.96
N ASN A 239 -2.57 -9.62 -6.88
CA ASN A 239 -2.59 -11.08 -6.75
C ASN A 239 -3.57 -11.69 -7.78
N GLU A 240 -4.78 -11.13 -7.89
CA GLU A 240 -5.74 -11.51 -8.92
C GLU A 240 -5.19 -11.24 -10.33
N ALA A 241 -4.46 -10.14 -10.55
CA ALA A 241 -3.79 -9.90 -11.83
C ALA A 241 -2.85 -11.05 -12.21
N GLY A 242 -2.02 -11.52 -11.28
CA GLY A 242 -1.16 -12.69 -11.49
C GLY A 242 -1.93 -13.99 -11.74
N GLU A 243 -3.08 -14.19 -11.08
CA GLU A 243 -3.96 -15.33 -11.36
C GLU A 243 -4.57 -15.29 -12.78
N LEU A 244 -5.03 -14.12 -13.21
CA LEU A 244 -5.57 -13.90 -14.55
C LEU A 244 -4.50 -14.09 -15.62
N ALA A 245 -3.27 -13.63 -15.35
CA ALA A 245 -2.11 -13.87 -16.22
C ALA A 245 -1.87 -15.36 -16.43
N ARG A 246 -1.80 -16.13 -15.34
CA ARG A 246 -1.59 -17.59 -15.38
C ARG A 246 -2.69 -18.30 -16.14
N GLN A 247 -3.95 -17.89 -15.95
CA GLN A 247 -5.09 -18.46 -16.68
C GLN A 247 -4.96 -18.31 -18.21
N VAL A 248 -4.30 -17.26 -18.68
CA VAL A 248 -4.10 -17.02 -20.12
C VAL A 248 -2.80 -17.61 -20.64
N LEU A 249 -1.71 -17.55 -19.87
CA LEU A 249 -0.42 -18.09 -20.26
C LEU A 249 -0.36 -19.63 -20.18
N GLU A 250 -1.01 -20.21 -19.18
CA GLU A 250 -0.97 -21.63 -18.84
C GLU A 250 -2.41 -22.17 -18.69
N PRO A 251 -3.21 -22.19 -19.78
CA PRO A 251 -4.61 -22.62 -19.68
C PRO A 251 -4.70 -24.11 -19.34
N GLU A 252 -5.67 -24.45 -18.49
CA GLU A 252 -6.04 -25.85 -18.24
C GLU A 252 -6.65 -26.45 -19.51
N ALA A 253 -6.25 -27.67 -19.88
CA ALA A 253 -6.81 -28.35 -21.05
C ALA A 253 -8.30 -28.67 -20.84
N ALA A 254 -9.17 -28.07 -21.64
CA ALA A 254 -10.60 -28.37 -21.66
C ALA A 254 -10.93 -29.33 -22.80
N LYS A 255 -11.70 -30.39 -22.52
CA LYS A 255 -12.35 -31.21 -23.55
C LYS A 255 -13.83 -30.88 -23.56
N LEU A 256 -14.32 -30.35 -24.66
CA LEU A 256 -15.69 -29.89 -24.75
C LEU A 256 -16.59 -30.93 -25.41
N PRO A 257 -17.88 -30.97 -25.02
CA PRO A 257 -18.84 -31.89 -25.61
C PRO A 257 -19.08 -31.57 -27.11
N PRO A 258 -19.57 -32.53 -27.92
CA PRO A 258 -19.70 -32.36 -29.37
C PRO A 258 -20.58 -31.17 -29.82
N ASP A 259 -21.53 -30.75 -28.99
CA ASP A 259 -22.40 -29.59 -29.20
C ASP A 259 -21.66 -28.25 -29.09
N ALA A 260 -20.43 -28.22 -28.57
CA ALA A 260 -19.53 -27.06 -28.62
C ALA A 260 -19.00 -26.77 -30.04
N ARG A 261 -19.00 -27.78 -30.93
CA ARG A 261 -18.37 -27.71 -32.25
C ARG A 261 -18.85 -26.55 -33.13
N PRO A 262 -20.17 -26.27 -33.26
CA PRO A 262 -20.63 -25.16 -34.09
C PRO A 262 -20.07 -23.80 -33.64
N THR A 263 -19.99 -23.57 -32.34
CA THR A 263 -19.43 -22.32 -31.78
C THR A 263 -17.95 -22.18 -32.10
N LEU A 264 -17.16 -23.24 -31.91
CA LEU A 264 -15.71 -23.19 -32.10
C LEU A 264 -15.31 -23.09 -33.58
N GLU A 265 -16.00 -23.80 -34.48
CA GLU A 265 -15.76 -23.65 -35.92
C GLU A 265 -16.10 -22.23 -36.38
N ARG A 266 -17.21 -21.66 -35.89
CA ARG A 266 -17.57 -20.28 -36.23
C ARG A 266 -16.57 -19.27 -35.70
N PHE A 267 -16.06 -19.47 -34.48
CA PHE A 267 -14.98 -18.66 -33.93
C PHE A 267 -13.72 -18.73 -34.80
N LYS A 268 -13.32 -19.93 -35.24
CA LYS A 268 -12.16 -20.14 -36.11
C LYS A 268 -12.30 -19.37 -37.43
N GLU A 269 -13.45 -19.46 -38.09
CA GLU A 269 -13.72 -18.70 -39.32
C GLU A 269 -13.54 -17.18 -39.15
N LEU A 270 -14.04 -16.63 -38.04
CA LEU A 270 -13.90 -15.21 -37.71
C LEU A 270 -12.44 -14.85 -37.41
N ARG A 271 -11.76 -15.69 -36.62
CA ARG A 271 -10.38 -15.44 -36.19
C ARG A 271 -9.38 -15.58 -37.33
N GLU A 272 -9.60 -16.48 -38.29
CA GLU A 272 -8.75 -16.66 -39.47
C GLU A 272 -8.70 -15.41 -40.37
N ARG A 273 -9.85 -14.73 -40.50
CA ARG A 273 -10.00 -13.49 -41.30
C ARG A 273 -9.36 -12.27 -40.63
N ALA A 274 -9.15 -12.33 -39.32
CA ALA A 274 -8.58 -11.25 -38.55
C ALA A 274 -7.04 -11.20 -38.61
N SER A 275 -6.48 -10.04 -38.26
CA SER A 275 -5.04 -9.83 -38.10
C SER A 275 -4.42 -10.73 -37.03
N ASN A 276 -3.09 -10.90 -37.06
CA ASN A 276 -2.40 -11.76 -36.10
C ASN A 276 -2.61 -11.31 -34.64
N GLY A 277 -2.35 -10.04 -34.34
CA GLY A 277 -2.79 -9.39 -33.11
C GLY A 277 -4.14 -8.71 -33.30
N LEU A 278 -4.91 -8.61 -32.24
CA LEU A 278 -6.14 -7.81 -32.19
C LEU A 278 -5.88 -6.60 -31.30
N ASP A 279 -6.38 -5.45 -31.71
CA ASP A 279 -6.54 -4.33 -30.78
C ASP A 279 -7.87 -4.48 -30.00
N HIS A 280 -8.10 -3.56 -29.07
CA HIS A 280 -9.27 -3.58 -28.22
C HIS A 280 -10.61 -3.57 -29.00
N GLU A 281 -10.69 -2.81 -30.08
CA GLU A 281 -11.93 -2.66 -30.86
C GLU A 281 -12.21 -3.93 -31.67
N ALA A 282 -11.19 -4.44 -32.39
CA ALA A 282 -11.28 -5.65 -33.18
C ALA A 282 -11.60 -6.89 -32.32
N ALA A 283 -11.03 -6.98 -31.12
CA ALA A 283 -11.34 -8.07 -30.19
C ALA A 283 -12.80 -8.04 -29.71
N ARG A 284 -13.34 -6.85 -29.41
CA ARG A 284 -14.76 -6.70 -29.02
C ARG A 284 -15.71 -6.98 -30.18
N GLU A 285 -15.36 -6.54 -31.39
CA GLU A 285 -16.14 -6.80 -32.59
C GLU A 285 -16.23 -8.31 -32.86
N LEU A 286 -15.12 -9.05 -32.77
CA LEU A 286 -15.10 -10.50 -32.96
C LEU A 286 -16.04 -11.21 -31.95
N VAL A 287 -15.97 -10.85 -30.66
CA VAL A 287 -16.87 -11.41 -29.63
C VAL A 287 -18.33 -11.08 -29.93
N ARG A 288 -18.61 -9.85 -30.37
CA ARG A 288 -19.97 -9.41 -30.73
C ARG A 288 -20.50 -10.16 -31.95
N GLU A 289 -19.69 -10.34 -32.99
CA GLU A 289 -20.06 -11.09 -34.20
C GLU A 289 -20.36 -12.55 -33.88
N LEU A 290 -19.50 -13.20 -33.09
CA LEU A 290 -19.72 -14.58 -32.66
C LEU A 290 -21.04 -14.72 -31.89
N LYS A 291 -21.32 -13.78 -30.98
CA LYS A 291 -22.60 -13.76 -30.25
C LYS A 291 -23.79 -13.52 -31.17
N ALA A 292 -23.67 -12.64 -32.16
CA ALA A 292 -24.76 -12.30 -33.08
C ALA A 292 -25.18 -13.49 -33.95
N VAL A 293 -24.27 -14.42 -34.24
CA VAL A 293 -24.55 -15.65 -34.99
C VAL A 293 -24.91 -16.84 -34.08
N GLY A 294 -25.15 -16.61 -32.79
CA GLY A 294 -25.60 -17.63 -31.83
C GLY A 294 -24.49 -18.44 -31.17
N GLY A 295 -23.23 -18.00 -31.25
CA GLY A 295 -22.12 -18.68 -30.58
C GLY A 295 -22.20 -18.59 -29.05
N ASP A 296 -21.85 -19.68 -28.37
CA ASP A 296 -21.79 -19.73 -26.91
C ASP A 296 -20.46 -19.19 -26.37
N LEU A 297 -20.50 -18.00 -25.77
CA LEU A 297 -19.33 -17.37 -25.18
C LEU A 297 -18.73 -18.18 -24.03
N LYS A 298 -19.54 -18.96 -23.30
CA LYS A 298 -19.03 -19.85 -22.25
C LYS A 298 -18.18 -20.98 -22.86
N THR A 299 -18.63 -21.56 -23.97
CA THR A 299 -17.85 -22.54 -24.74
C THR A 299 -16.52 -21.95 -25.20
N LEU A 300 -16.53 -20.76 -25.81
CA LEU A 300 -15.30 -20.13 -26.28
C LEU A 300 -14.32 -19.87 -25.11
N ARG A 301 -14.85 -19.38 -23.98
CA ARG A 301 -14.03 -19.14 -22.79
C ARG A 301 -13.36 -20.41 -22.27
N LEU A 302 -14.12 -21.50 -22.16
CA LEU A 302 -13.59 -22.78 -21.72
C LEU A 302 -12.50 -23.27 -22.67
N ALA A 303 -12.69 -23.15 -23.98
CA ALA A 303 -11.70 -23.53 -24.97
C ALA A 303 -10.40 -22.70 -24.85
N LEU A 304 -10.52 -21.38 -24.66
CA LEU A 304 -9.36 -20.48 -24.64
C LEU A 304 -8.62 -20.42 -23.29
N THR A 305 -9.32 -20.67 -22.18
CA THR A 305 -8.80 -20.42 -20.83
C THR A 305 -8.90 -21.62 -19.88
N GLY A 306 -9.59 -22.69 -20.27
CA GLY A 306 -9.82 -23.86 -19.41
C GLY A 306 -10.85 -23.65 -18.30
N ARG A 307 -11.43 -22.46 -18.14
CA ARG A 307 -12.31 -22.12 -17.00
C ARG A 307 -13.62 -21.50 -17.44
N GLU A 308 -14.66 -21.67 -16.64
CA GLU A 308 -15.98 -21.07 -16.90
C GLU A 308 -16.04 -19.57 -16.59
N ARG A 309 -15.11 -19.08 -15.76
CA ARG A 309 -15.03 -17.68 -15.31
C ARG A 309 -13.61 -17.17 -15.49
N GLY A 310 -13.46 -15.86 -15.58
CA GLY A 310 -12.17 -15.21 -15.75
C GLY A 310 -12.32 -13.85 -16.43
N PRO A 311 -11.24 -13.33 -17.03
CA PRO A 311 -11.18 -11.98 -17.58
C PRO A 311 -12.12 -11.81 -18.78
N GLU A 312 -12.46 -10.59 -19.18
CA GLU A 312 -13.31 -10.37 -20.36
C GLU A 312 -12.79 -11.10 -21.61
N LEU A 313 -13.69 -11.73 -22.37
CA LEU A 313 -13.28 -12.55 -23.53
C LEU A 313 -12.53 -11.74 -24.59
N SER A 314 -12.92 -10.48 -24.78
CA SER A 314 -12.20 -9.58 -25.69
C SER A 314 -10.78 -9.33 -25.21
N ALA A 315 -10.55 -9.19 -23.91
CA ALA A 315 -9.20 -9.02 -23.35
C ALA A 315 -8.35 -10.29 -23.54
N VAL A 316 -8.94 -11.48 -23.37
CA VAL A 316 -8.25 -12.74 -23.69
C VAL A 316 -7.83 -12.77 -25.16
N LEU A 317 -8.72 -12.39 -26.07
CA LEU A 317 -8.41 -12.38 -27.50
C LEU A 317 -7.36 -11.34 -27.90
N GLU A 318 -7.34 -10.18 -27.23
CA GLU A 318 -6.30 -9.16 -27.37
C GLU A 318 -4.92 -9.70 -26.93
N ALA A 319 -4.89 -10.48 -25.85
CA ALA A 319 -3.68 -11.09 -25.31
C ALA A 319 -3.15 -12.30 -26.10
N LEU A 320 -3.95 -12.90 -26.99
CA LEU A 320 -3.59 -14.10 -27.75
C LEU A 320 -3.29 -13.79 -29.21
N THR A 321 -2.22 -14.39 -29.72
CA THR A 321 -1.98 -14.42 -31.16
C THR A 321 -3.06 -15.24 -31.86
N LYS A 322 -3.22 -15.01 -33.17
CA LYS A 322 -4.16 -15.78 -34.00
C LYS A 322 -3.89 -17.27 -33.91
N GLU A 323 -2.62 -17.66 -34.07
CA GLU A 323 -2.19 -19.06 -34.01
C GLU A 323 -2.53 -19.71 -32.66
N GLU A 324 -2.24 -19.02 -31.57
CA GLU A 324 -2.51 -19.51 -30.22
C GLU A 324 -4.02 -19.72 -29.98
N ALA A 325 -4.84 -18.75 -30.37
CA ALA A 325 -6.28 -18.82 -30.18
C ALA A 325 -6.92 -19.95 -31.01
N LEU A 326 -6.48 -20.14 -32.26
CA LEU A 326 -6.95 -21.24 -33.12
C LEU A 326 -6.51 -22.60 -32.56
N ARG A 327 -5.24 -22.74 -32.14
CA ARG A 327 -4.71 -23.99 -31.56
C ARG A 327 -5.50 -24.42 -30.33
N ARG A 328 -5.84 -23.47 -29.45
CA ARG A 328 -6.66 -23.75 -28.25
C ARG A 328 -8.09 -24.18 -28.61
N ALA A 329 -8.71 -23.52 -29.60
CA ALA A 329 -10.02 -23.91 -30.09
C ALA A 329 -10.03 -25.33 -30.68
N ASP A 330 -9.01 -25.68 -31.47
CA ASP A 330 -8.86 -27.03 -32.04
C ASP A 330 -8.60 -28.09 -30.97
N ALA A 331 -7.75 -27.79 -29.98
CA ALA A 331 -7.45 -28.73 -28.91
C ALA A 331 -8.65 -29.03 -27.98
N ALA A 332 -9.67 -28.18 -27.99
CA ALA A 332 -10.86 -28.34 -27.18
C ALA A 332 -11.95 -29.21 -27.84
N LEU A 333 -11.83 -29.48 -29.15
CA LEU A 333 -12.73 -30.33 -29.96
C LEU A 333 -12.34 -31.81 -29.95
#